data_AF-A0AAP5HG91-F1
#
_entry.id   AF-A0AAP5HG91-F1
#
_cell.length_a   1.000
_cell.length_b   1.000
_cell.length_c   1.000
_cell.angle_alpha   90.00
_cell.angle_beta   90.00
_cell.angle_gamma   90.00
#
_symmetry.space_group_name_H-M   'P 1'
#
loop_
_entity.id
_entity.type
_entity.pdbx_description
1 polymer ?
#
loop_
_entity_poly.entity_id
_entity_poly.type
_entity_poly.pdbx_seq_one_letter_code
_entity_poly.pdbx_strand_id
1 'polypeptide(L)'
;MDISALRSTLAKGVAAYLQNAVDYPHARLTGAKSFDGFDALEIVLEPQLSQKRVVRIVDQEPIEIFFGHGDAAPHVWSTRPDFPIDAVHTTAATGVLSSVALCVWEENWPDLKRQLTPQALVERLRSWFSRLADGSLHQIGQPLEPLIPAASHTIIVPGGECVRSPAMLAPLGAVIALKVSPPVIGRG
;
A
#
# COMPACT_ATOMS: atom_id res chain seq x y z
N MET A 1 8.64 20.45 -16.74
CA MET A 1 8.86 19.30 -15.84
C MET A 1 9.99 18.48 -16.41
N ASP A 2 11.11 18.36 -15.70
CA ASP A 2 12.29 17.67 -16.22
C ASP A 2 12.26 16.18 -15.86
N ILE A 3 11.84 15.36 -16.82
CA ILE A 3 11.82 13.90 -16.68
C ILE A 3 13.15 13.25 -17.10
N SER A 4 14.08 14.02 -17.65
CA SER A 4 15.38 13.51 -18.13
C SER A 4 16.31 13.13 -16.97
N ALA A 5 16.13 13.76 -15.82
CA ALA A 5 16.87 13.50 -14.58
C ALA A 5 16.49 12.18 -13.89
N LEU A 6 15.37 11.55 -14.28
CA LEU A 6 14.97 10.24 -13.76
C LEU A 6 16.05 9.20 -14.10
N ARG A 7 16.22 8.17 -13.27
CA ARG A 7 17.20 7.10 -13.47
C ARG A 7 16.55 5.75 -13.68
N SER A 8 15.43 5.47 -13.02
CA SER A 8 14.64 4.25 -13.21
C SER A 8 14.01 4.21 -14.59
N THR A 9 14.24 3.12 -15.32
CA THR A 9 13.64 2.86 -16.62
C THR A 9 12.11 2.84 -16.54
N LEU A 10 11.55 2.27 -15.46
CA LEU A 10 10.11 2.23 -15.26
C LEU A 10 9.55 3.62 -14.96
N ALA A 11 10.22 4.42 -14.12
CA ALA A 11 9.80 5.80 -13.85
C ALA A 11 9.78 6.65 -15.13
N LYS A 12 10.82 6.55 -15.96
CA LYS A 12 10.86 7.19 -17.28
C LYS A 12 9.72 6.74 -18.17
N GLY A 13 9.47 5.43 -18.22
CA GLY A 13 8.39 4.85 -19.01
C GLY A 13 7.02 5.36 -18.58
N VAL A 14 6.74 5.43 -17.28
CA VAL A 14 5.49 5.97 -16.72
C VAL A 14 5.37 7.46 -17.02
N ALA A 15 6.42 8.24 -16.78
CA ALA A 15 6.40 9.68 -17.07
C ALA A 15 6.15 9.94 -18.57
N ALA A 16 6.83 9.22 -19.46
CA ALA A 16 6.64 9.32 -20.89
C ALA A 16 5.23 8.86 -21.32
N TYR A 17 4.71 7.78 -20.74
CA TYR A 17 3.34 7.31 -21.00
C TYR A 17 2.30 8.38 -20.64
N LEU A 18 2.41 8.98 -19.45
CA LEU A 18 1.48 10.00 -18.98
C LEU A 18 1.60 11.33 -19.75
N GLN A 19 2.77 11.66 -20.29
CA GLN A 19 2.96 12.87 -21.10
C GLN A 19 2.46 12.75 -22.54
N ASN A 20 2.49 11.55 -23.11
CA ASN A 20 2.22 11.33 -24.54
C ASN A 20 0.87 10.68 -24.83
N ALA A 21 0.08 10.33 -23.82
CA ALA A 21 -1.22 9.69 -24.02
C ALA A 21 -2.23 10.67 -24.65
N VAL A 22 -2.68 10.36 -25.86
CA VAL A 22 -3.57 11.20 -26.68
C VAL A 22 -5.05 11.01 -26.31
N ASP A 23 -5.44 9.80 -25.87
CA ASP A 23 -6.85 9.39 -25.75
C ASP A 23 -7.24 8.97 -24.32
N TYR A 24 -6.92 9.78 -23.31
CA TYR A 24 -7.30 9.63 -21.89
C TYR A 24 -6.38 8.77 -21.02
N PRO A 25 -5.23 9.30 -20.58
CA PRO A 25 -4.60 8.74 -19.39
C PRO A 25 -5.51 9.03 -18.20
N HIS A 26 -6.01 8.00 -17.52
CA HIS A 26 -6.76 8.12 -16.26
C HIS A 26 -5.89 8.53 -15.07
N ALA A 27 -4.81 9.26 -15.37
CA ALA A 27 -3.87 9.83 -14.46
C ALA A 27 -3.17 11.01 -15.14
N ARG A 28 -2.80 12.02 -14.36
CA ARG A 28 -2.02 13.17 -14.83
C ARG A 28 -0.75 13.27 -14.02
N LEU A 29 0.37 13.39 -14.72
CA LEU A 29 1.67 13.64 -14.11
C LEU A 29 1.76 15.11 -13.64
N THR A 30 2.05 15.34 -12.36
CA THR A 30 2.15 16.68 -11.76
C THR A 30 3.53 17.01 -11.23
N GLY A 31 4.31 16.01 -10.82
CA GLY A 31 5.65 16.17 -10.26
C GLY A 31 6.56 14.96 -10.53
N ALA A 32 7.86 15.22 -10.66
CA ALA A 32 8.88 14.21 -10.95
C ALA A 32 10.17 14.72 -10.37
N LYS A 33 10.80 13.89 -9.54
CA LYS A 33 12.03 14.21 -8.84
C LYS A 33 12.91 12.98 -8.84
N SER A 34 14.21 13.19 -8.97
CA SER A 34 15.23 12.15 -8.85
C SER A 34 16.00 12.43 -7.57
N PHE A 35 16.16 11.41 -6.74
CA PHE A 35 16.87 11.45 -5.48
C PHE A 35 18.02 10.43 -5.51
N ASP A 36 18.84 10.41 -4.46
CA ASP A 36 19.82 9.34 -4.33
C ASP A 36 19.11 8.02 -3.98
N GLY A 37 19.23 7.03 -4.87
CA GLY A 37 18.67 5.69 -4.72
C GLY A 37 17.23 5.48 -5.23
N PHE A 38 16.46 6.52 -5.52
CA PHE A 38 15.11 6.39 -6.07
C PHE A 38 14.65 7.61 -6.90
N ASP A 39 13.65 7.39 -7.73
CA ASP A 39 12.88 8.44 -8.40
C ASP A 39 11.47 8.53 -7.80
N ALA A 40 10.89 9.72 -7.74
CA ALA A 40 9.51 9.94 -7.31
C ALA A 40 8.69 10.57 -8.44
N LEU A 41 7.49 10.05 -8.68
CA LEU A 41 6.48 10.66 -9.54
C LEU A 41 5.26 11.03 -8.71
N GLU A 42 4.86 12.30 -8.77
CA GLU A 42 3.61 12.80 -8.23
C GLU A 42 2.58 12.76 -9.36
N ILE A 43 1.47 12.06 -9.15
CA ILE A 43 0.39 11.95 -10.12
C ILE A 43 -0.97 12.20 -9.46
N VAL A 44 -1.92 12.70 -10.24
CA VAL A 44 -3.34 12.72 -9.89
C VAL A 44 -4.02 11.61 -10.66
N LEU A 45 -4.51 10.60 -9.96
CA LEU A 45 -5.19 9.42 -10.52
C LEU A 45 -6.71 9.64 -10.56
N GLU A 46 -7.36 9.20 -11.62
CA GLU A 46 -8.81 9.28 -11.81
C GLU A 46 -9.42 7.86 -11.79
N PRO A 47 -9.81 7.34 -10.61
CA PRO A 47 -10.41 6.02 -10.49
C PRO A 47 -11.83 5.97 -11.07
N GLN A 48 -12.25 4.78 -11.52
CA GLN A 48 -13.63 4.55 -11.92
C GLN A 48 -14.47 4.23 -10.68
N LEU A 49 -15.20 5.21 -10.16
CA LEU A 49 -15.89 5.04 -8.88
C LEU A 49 -17.34 4.57 -9.06
N SER A 50 -17.72 3.61 -8.23
CA SER A 50 -19.12 3.21 -8.08
C SER A 50 -19.93 4.30 -7.39
N GLN A 51 -21.26 4.27 -7.59
CA GLN A 51 -22.17 5.17 -6.88
C GLN A 51 -22.24 4.84 -5.38
N LYS A 52 -22.17 3.55 -5.03
CA LYS A 52 -22.15 3.07 -3.64
C LYS A 52 -20.72 2.78 -3.22
N ARG A 53 -20.13 3.72 -2.48
CA ARG A 53 -18.76 3.63 -1.97
C ARG A 53 -18.77 3.15 -0.52
N VAL A 54 -17.95 2.15 -0.20
CA VAL A 54 -17.66 1.66 1.15
C VAL A 54 -16.51 2.47 1.75
N VAL A 55 -15.47 2.74 0.96
CA VAL A 55 -14.33 3.59 1.34
C VAL A 55 -14.44 4.94 0.61
N ARG A 56 -14.15 6.03 1.32
CA ARG A 56 -14.22 7.40 0.77
C ARG A 56 -13.03 7.70 -0.15
N ILE A 57 -13.10 7.17 -1.37
CA ILE A 57 -12.24 7.52 -2.50
C ILE A 57 -12.88 8.66 -3.28
N VAL A 58 -12.06 9.63 -3.70
CA VAL A 58 -12.49 10.81 -4.47
C VAL A 58 -12.18 10.63 -5.95
N ASP A 59 -12.82 11.42 -6.82
CA ASP A 59 -12.68 11.26 -8.27
C ASP A 59 -11.27 11.63 -8.79
N GLN A 60 -10.48 12.35 -7.99
CA GLN A 60 -9.09 12.70 -8.26
C GLN A 60 -8.23 12.41 -7.02
N GLU A 61 -7.48 11.32 -7.04
CA GLU A 61 -6.62 10.88 -5.94
C GLU A 61 -5.18 11.32 -6.19
N PRO A 62 -4.64 12.27 -5.40
CA PRO A 62 -3.24 12.63 -5.47
C PRO A 62 -2.40 11.52 -4.82
N ILE A 63 -1.45 10.98 -5.58
CA ILE A 63 -0.56 9.92 -5.12
C ILE A 63 0.89 10.21 -5.53
N GLU A 64 1.81 9.64 -4.77
CA GLU A 64 3.23 9.64 -5.07
C GLU A 64 3.71 8.20 -5.28
N ILE A 65 4.47 7.98 -6.35
CA ILE A 65 5.03 6.68 -6.70
C ILE A 65 6.55 6.76 -6.64
N PHE A 66 7.15 5.92 -5.80
CA PHE A 66 8.59 5.82 -5.61
C PHE A 66 9.15 4.62 -6.35
N PHE A 67 10.11 4.86 -7.23
CA PHE A 67 10.80 3.85 -8.01
C PHE A 67 12.25 3.74 -7.53
N GLY A 68 12.59 2.67 -6.83
CA GLY A 68 13.97 2.38 -6.48
C GLY A 68 14.85 2.25 -7.73
N HIS A 69 16.11 2.65 -7.64
CA HIS A 69 17.08 2.43 -8.72
C HIS A 69 17.58 0.97 -8.79
N GLY A 70 17.26 0.16 -7.77
CA GLY A 70 17.49 -1.28 -7.74
C GLY A 70 16.31 -2.11 -8.26
N ASP A 71 16.42 -3.44 -8.13
CA ASP A 71 15.36 -4.39 -8.52
C ASP A 71 14.32 -4.54 -7.40
N ALA A 72 13.49 -3.51 -7.23
CA ALA A 72 12.42 -3.48 -6.24
C ALA A 72 11.11 -2.99 -6.85
N ALA A 73 10.00 -3.46 -6.28
CA ALA A 73 8.68 -2.98 -6.65
C ALA A 73 8.52 -1.48 -6.33
N PRO A 74 7.83 -0.70 -7.18
CA PRO A 74 7.49 0.68 -6.84
C PRO A 74 6.62 0.76 -5.59
N HIS A 75 6.88 1.74 -4.73
CA HIS A 75 6.04 2.01 -3.56
C HIS A 75 5.06 3.13 -3.88
N VAL A 76 3.81 3.02 -3.41
CA VAL A 76 2.75 3.97 -3.75
C VAL A 76 2.15 4.53 -2.48
N TRP A 77 2.04 5.86 -2.44
CA TRP A 77 1.59 6.59 -1.27
C TRP A 77 0.44 7.50 -1.69
N SER A 78 -0.64 7.54 -0.92
CA SER A 78 -1.61 8.64 -1.02
C SER A 78 -1.02 9.87 -0.36
N THR A 79 -1.08 11.01 -1.03
CA THR A 79 -0.70 12.32 -0.48
C THR A 79 -1.91 13.14 -0.03
N ARG A 80 -3.11 12.54 -0.08
CA ARG A 80 -4.34 13.18 0.36
C ARG A 80 -4.40 13.26 1.90
N PRO A 81 -4.57 14.46 2.50
CA PRO A 81 -4.54 14.62 3.96
C PRO A 81 -5.65 13.89 4.72
N ASP A 82 -6.79 13.62 4.08
CA ASP A 82 -7.95 12.93 4.66
C ASP A 82 -8.14 11.51 4.11
N PHE A 83 -7.07 10.89 3.62
CA PHE A 83 -7.12 9.51 3.13
C PHE A 83 -7.45 8.53 4.28
N PRO A 84 -8.40 7.59 4.11
CA PRO A 84 -8.76 6.63 5.17
C PRO A 84 -7.58 5.71 5.52
N ILE A 85 -7.10 5.80 6.77
CA ILE A 85 -5.93 5.04 7.27
C ILE A 85 -6.27 3.62 7.75
N ASP A 86 -7.56 3.36 7.97
CA ASP A 86 -8.12 2.09 8.42
C ASP A 86 -8.59 1.21 7.26
N ALA A 87 -8.39 1.67 6.02
CA ALA A 87 -8.74 0.90 4.84
C ALA A 87 -7.79 -0.28 4.63
N VAL A 88 -8.29 -1.38 4.06
CA VAL A 88 -7.49 -2.57 3.78
C VAL A 88 -6.32 -2.24 2.85
N HIS A 89 -5.22 -2.98 2.99
CA HIS A 89 -3.97 -2.76 2.24
C HIS A 89 -3.40 -1.33 2.37
N THR A 90 -3.63 -0.67 3.51
CA THR A 90 -2.99 0.60 3.84
C THR A 90 -2.12 0.46 5.08
N THR A 91 -1.08 1.29 5.18
CA THR A 91 -0.25 1.39 6.37
C THR A 91 0.07 2.86 6.61
N ALA A 92 -0.06 3.30 7.86
CA ALA A 92 0.36 4.63 8.27
C ALA A 92 1.86 4.81 7.95
N ALA A 93 2.22 5.82 7.16
CA ALA A 93 3.62 6.12 6.96
C ALA A 93 4.21 6.61 8.30
N THR A 94 5.18 5.88 8.84
CA THR A 94 5.89 6.33 10.05
C THR A 94 6.72 7.56 9.72
N GLY A 95 6.36 8.72 10.29
CA GLY A 95 7.20 9.93 10.26
C GLY A 95 6.72 11.09 9.37
N VAL A 96 5.67 10.94 8.56
CA VAL A 96 5.06 12.03 7.79
C VAL A 96 3.54 12.02 8.03
N LEU A 97 3.02 13.00 8.76
CA LEU A 97 1.65 13.05 9.30
C LEU A 97 0.52 13.17 8.26
N SER A 98 0.78 12.93 6.97
CA SER A 98 -0.21 13.21 5.91
C SER A 98 -0.19 12.23 4.74
N SER A 99 0.59 11.14 4.83
CA SER A 99 0.73 10.18 3.73
C SER A 99 0.41 8.76 4.19
N VAL A 100 -0.36 8.05 3.36
CA VAL A 100 -0.76 6.66 3.61
C VAL A 100 -0.08 5.78 2.58
N ALA A 101 0.76 4.84 3.05
CA ALA A 101 1.41 3.88 2.19
C ALA A 101 0.40 2.82 1.75
N LEU A 102 0.40 2.49 0.46
CA LEU A 102 -0.55 1.58 -0.17
C LEU A 102 0.15 0.29 -0.57
N CYS A 103 -0.41 -0.85 -0.16
CA CYS A 103 0.04 -2.16 -0.61
C CYS A 103 -0.71 -2.53 -1.90
N VAL A 104 -0.06 -2.27 -3.04
CA VAL A 104 -0.63 -2.49 -4.40
C VAL A 104 -0.24 -3.86 -4.97
N TRP A 105 0.66 -4.58 -4.28
CA TRP A 105 1.26 -5.82 -4.75
C TRP A 105 0.83 -6.97 -3.85
N GLU A 106 0.10 -7.93 -4.41
CA GLU A 106 -0.19 -9.21 -3.76
C GLU A 106 0.75 -10.31 -4.30
N GLU A 107 1.21 -10.16 -5.54
CA GLU A 107 2.06 -11.11 -6.23
C GLU A 107 3.56 -10.86 -5.98
N ASN A 108 4.36 -11.92 -6.17
CA ASN A 108 5.80 -11.85 -6.04
C ASN A 108 6.44 -10.95 -7.13
N TRP A 109 7.27 -10.00 -6.71
CA TRP A 109 7.86 -8.98 -7.61
C TRP A 109 8.61 -9.54 -8.83
N PRO A 110 9.46 -10.59 -8.73
CA PRO A 110 10.18 -11.13 -9.86
C PRO A 110 9.27 -11.66 -10.98
N ASP A 111 8.07 -12.12 -10.65
CA ASP A 111 7.10 -12.62 -11.62
C ASP A 111 6.36 -11.48 -12.31
N LEU A 112 5.95 -10.49 -11.51
CA LEU A 112 5.20 -9.33 -11.97
C LEU A 112 6.03 -8.40 -12.87
N LYS A 113 7.29 -8.14 -12.50
CA LYS A 113 8.15 -7.16 -13.20
C LYS A 113 8.36 -7.48 -14.69
N ARG A 114 8.26 -8.75 -15.09
CA ARG A 114 8.45 -9.19 -16.48
C ARG A 114 7.33 -8.72 -17.41
N GLN A 115 6.15 -8.43 -16.86
CA GLN A 115 4.95 -8.02 -17.59
C GLN A 115 4.53 -6.59 -17.27
N LEU A 116 5.19 -5.94 -16.30
CA LEU A 116 4.81 -4.61 -15.84
C LEU A 116 5.24 -3.54 -16.83
N THR A 117 4.30 -3.13 -17.69
CA THR A 117 4.46 -1.96 -18.54
C THR A 117 4.04 -0.68 -17.80
N PRO A 118 4.49 0.51 -18.25
CA PRO A 118 4.02 1.79 -17.72
C PRO A 118 2.49 1.93 -17.67
N GLN A 119 1.82 1.54 -18.76
CA GLN A 119 0.36 1.54 -18.85
C GLN A 119 -0.27 0.55 -17.86
N ALA A 120 0.27 -0.67 -17.76
CA ALA A 120 -0.25 -1.69 -16.85
C ALA A 120 -0.14 -1.26 -15.39
N LEU A 121 0.91 -0.53 -15.01
CA LEU A 121 1.02 0.05 -13.67
C LEU A 121 -0.08 1.08 -13.41
N VAL A 122 -0.28 2.04 -14.32
CA VAL A 122 -1.32 3.08 -14.15
C VAL A 122 -2.71 2.47 -14.05
N GLU A 123 -3.04 1.50 -14.91
CA GLU A 123 -4.34 0.82 -14.88
C GLU A 123 -4.51 -0.04 -13.62
N ARG A 124 -3.45 -0.71 -13.15
CA ARG A 124 -3.48 -1.44 -11.88
C ARG A 124 -3.78 -0.51 -10.71
N LEU A 125 -3.17 0.68 -10.66
CA LEU A 125 -3.45 1.67 -9.62
C LEU A 125 -4.90 2.15 -9.70
N ARG A 126 -5.37 2.52 -10.88
CA ARG A 126 -6.77 2.92 -11.12
C ARG A 126 -7.74 1.85 -10.60
N SER A 127 -7.52 0.60 -10.98
CA SER A 127 -8.32 -0.55 -10.56
C SER A 127 -8.26 -0.78 -9.05
N TRP A 128 -7.07 -0.66 -8.44
CA TRP A 128 -6.89 -0.78 -6.98
C TRP A 128 -7.74 0.25 -6.24
N PHE A 129 -7.71 1.53 -6.64
CA PHE A 129 -8.52 2.57 -6.01
C PHE A 129 -10.02 2.37 -6.23
N SER A 130 -10.43 1.94 -7.41
CA SER A 130 -11.82 1.58 -7.70
C SER A 130 -12.34 0.46 -6.81
N ARG A 131 -11.56 -0.62 -6.67
CA ARG A 131 -11.89 -1.78 -5.82
C ARG A 131 -11.82 -1.46 -4.33
N LEU A 132 -10.93 -0.55 -3.93
CA LEU A 132 -10.93 -0.05 -2.56
C LEU A 132 -12.22 0.72 -2.28
N ALA A 133 -12.65 1.58 -3.21
CA ALA A 133 -13.85 2.39 -3.06
C ALA A 133 -15.12 1.55 -2.87
N ASP A 134 -15.28 0.45 -3.61
CA ASP A 134 -16.45 -0.43 -3.51
C ASP A 134 -16.29 -1.56 -2.47
N GLY A 135 -15.11 -1.71 -1.87
CA GLY A 135 -14.81 -2.71 -0.85
C GLY A 135 -14.51 -4.11 -1.40
N SER A 136 -14.25 -4.25 -2.71
CA SER A 136 -13.92 -5.52 -3.38
C SER A 136 -12.42 -5.83 -3.49
N LEU A 137 -11.59 -5.09 -2.74
CA LEU A 137 -10.13 -5.33 -2.74
C LEU A 137 -9.79 -6.73 -2.23
N HIS A 138 -10.54 -7.24 -1.24
CA HIS A 138 -10.51 -8.65 -0.84
C HIS A 138 -11.60 -9.46 -1.52
N GLN A 139 -11.31 -10.72 -1.81
CA GLN A 139 -12.35 -11.68 -2.19
C GLN A 139 -13.18 -12.06 -0.96
N ILE A 140 -14.50 -12.22 -1.12
CA ILE A 140 -15.37 -12.69 -0.04
C ILE A 140 -14.86 -14.05 0.44
N GLY A 141 -14.46 -14.15 1.71
CA GLY A 141 -13.95 -15.37 2.32
C GLY A 141 -12.43 -15.48 2.39
N GLN A 142 -11.68 -14.46 1.95
CA GLN A 142 -10.23 -14.39 2.20
C GLN A 142 -10.00 -14.36 3.73
N PRO A 143 -9.22 -15.30 4.29
CA PRO A 143 -8.82 -15.22 5.70
C PRO A 143 -8.02 -13.93 5.92
N LEU A 144 -8.10 -13.36 7.13
CA LEU A 144 -7.27 -12.21 7.51
C LEU A 144 -5.82 -12.47 7.11
N GLU A 145 -5.17 -11.48 6.47
CA GLU A 145 -3.74 -11.57 6.20
C GLU A 145 -3.01 -11.86 7.51
N PRO A 146 -2.19 -12.93 7.57
CA PRO A 146 -1.33 -13.15 8.71
C PRO A 146 -0.51 -11.89 8.94
N LEU A 147 -0.33 -11.48 10.19
CA LEU A 147 0.67 -10.47 10.54
C LEU A 147 2.04 -11.06 10.14
N ILE A 148 2.51 -10.75 8.93
CA ILE A 148 3.85 -11.11 8.47
C ILE A 148 4.74 -9.94 8.87
N PRO A 149 5.60 -10.08 9.90
CA PRO A 149 6.56 -9.04 10.22
C PRO A 149 7.49 -8.85 9.03
N ALA A 150 7.88 -7.61 8.73
CA ALA A 150 8.83 -7.27 7.67
C ALA A 150 10.23 -7.90 7.84
N ALA A 151 10.45 -8.67 8.91
CA ALA A 151 11.66 -9.42 9.17
C ALA A 151 11.33 -10.90 9.40
N SER A 152 12.24 -11.78 8.98
CA SER A 152 12.17 -13.25 9.05
C SER A 152 12.13 -13.78 10.49
N HIS A 153 11.08 -13.46 11.25
CA HIS A 153 10.90 -13.89 12.62
C HIS A 153 9.75 -14.88 12.63
N THR A 154 10.05 -16.13 12.98
CA THR A 154 9.03 -17.15 13.25
C THR A 154 8.23 -16.73 14.47
N ILE A 155 6.97 -16.35 14.27
CA ILE A 155 6.03 -16.18 15.38
C ILE A 155 5.50 -17.58 15.73
N ILE A 156 5.94 -18.11 16.88
CA ILE A 156 5.35 -19.30 17.48
C ILE A 156 4.21 -18.80 18.38
N VAL A 157 2.96 -19.03 17.96
CA VAL A 157 1.79 -18.83 18.82
C VAL A 157 1.59 -20.11 19.61
N PRO A 158 1.77 -20.11 20.95
CA PRO A 158 1.46 -21.29 21.75
C PRO A 158 -0.04 -21.58 21.67
N GLY A 159 -0.39 -22.86 21.51
CA GLY A 159 -1.78 -23.30 21.48
C GLY A 159 -2.45 -23.05 22.84
N GLY A 160 -3.13 -21.92 22.96
CA GLY A 160 -4.01 -21.60 24.09
C GLY A 160 -5.46 -21.76 23.66
N GLU A 161 -6.26 -22.42 24.50
CA GLU A 161 -7.71 -22.44 24.30
C GLU A 161 -8.25 -21.01 24.29
N CYS A 162 -9.16 -20.71 23.36
CA CYS A 162 -9.82 -19.42 23.25
C CYS A 162 -10.79 -19.26 24.43
N VAL A 163 -10.29 -18.74 25.56
CA VAL A 163 -11.13 -18.44 26.72
C VAL A 163 -11.95 -17.20 26.41
N ARG A 164 -13.23 -17.40 26.07
CA ARG A 164 -14.23 -16.32 26.08
C ARG A 164 -14.45 -15.90 27.53
N SER A 165 -13.89 -14.78 27.95
CA SER A 165 -14.34 -14.13 29.19
C SER A 165 -15.74 -13.54 28.97
N PRO A 166 -16.65 -13.61 29.96
CA PRO A 166 -17.91 -12.89 29.89
C PRO A 166 -17.63 -11.40 29.86
N ALA A 167 -18.44 -10.66 29.10
CA ALA A 167 -18.30 -9.23 28.86
C ALA A 167 -18.04 -8.46 30.17
N MET A 168 -16.87 -7.81 30.25
CA MET A 168 -16.64 -6.73 31.19
C MET A 168 -16.22 -5.51 30.37
N LEU A 169 -17.08 -4.49 30.38
CA LEU A 169 -16.80 -3.18 29.81
C LEU A 169 -15.43 -2.70 30.32
N ALA A 170 -14.45 -2.59 29.41
CA ALA A 170 -13.26 -1.78 29.63
C ALA A 170 -13.44 -0.49 28.82
N PRO A 171 -13.19 0.71 29.38
CA PRO A 171 -13.28 1.94 28.62
C PRO A 171 -12.18 1.98 27.55
N LEU A 172 -12.45 2.68 26.44
CA LEU A 172 -11.48 2.93 25.37
C LEU A 172 -10.17 3.46 25.96
N GLY A 173 -9.06 2.75 25.76
CA GLY A 173 -7.71 3.19 26.11
C GLY A 173 -6.81 2.19 26.84
N ALA A 174 -7.25 0.96 27.13
CA ALA A 174 -6.41 0.00 27.85
C ALA A 174 -5.37 -0.68 26.94
N VAL A 175 -4.09 -0.36 27.15
CA VAL A 175 -2.94 -1.13 26.65
C VAL A 175 -2.81 -2.39 27.51
N ILE A 176 -3.02 -3.56 26.92
CA ILE A 176 -2.80 -4.85 27.60
C ILE A 176 -1.31 -5.15 27.53
N ALA A 177 -0.59 -4.93 28.64
CA ALA A 177 0.80 -5.34 28.77
C ALA A 177 0.89 -6.86 28.96
N LEU A 178 1.36 -7.57 27.93
CA LEU A 178 1.69 -9.00 28.04
C LEU A 178 3.02 -9.15 28.79
N LYS A 179 2.96 -9.59 30.04
CA LYS A 179 4.14 -9.91 30.85
C LYS A 179 4.61 -11.31 30.51
N VAL A 180 5.71 -11.42 29.77
CA VAL A 180 6.32 -12.72 29.43
C VAL A 180 7.23 -13.14 30.59
N SER A 181 6.95 -14.31 31.19
CA SER A 181 7.84 -14.90 32.21
C SER A 181 8.89 -15.77 31.54
N PRO A 182 10.16 -15.76 31.98
CA PRO A 182 11.21 -16.56 31.38
C PRO A 182 11.01 -18.07 31.62
N PRO A 183 11.49 -18.93 30.71
CA PRO A 183 11.30 -20.38 30.80
C PRO A 183 12.12 -21.00 31.95
N VAL A 184 11.50 -21.91 32.70
CA VAL A 184 12.16 -22.72 33.73
C VAL A 184 12.98 -23.81 33.03
N ILE A 185 14.31 -23.72 33.13
CA ILE A 185 15.21 -24.76 32.62
C ILE A 185 15.34 -25.84 33.71
N GLY A 186 14.68 -26.97 33.50
CA GLY A 186 14.87 -28.17 34.32
C GLY A 186 16.22 -28.82 34.03
N ARG A 187 17.05 -28.99 35.07
CA ARG A 187 18.26 -29.83 35.02
C ARG A 187 17.88 -31.27 35.30
N GLY A 188 18.22 -32.18 34.39
CA GLY A 188 18.36 -33.62 34.62
C GLY A 188 19.81 -34.00 34.41
#